data_AF-A0A257JF53-F1
#
_entry.id   AF-A0A257JF53-F1
#
_cell.length_a   1.000
_cell.length_b   1.000
_cell.length_c   1.000
_cell.angle_alpha   90.00
_cell.angle_beta   90.00
_cell.angle_gamma   90.00
#
_symmetry.space_group_name_H-M   'P 1'
#
loop_
_entity.id
_entity.type
_entity.pdbx_description
1 polymer ?
#
loop_
_entity_poly.entity_id
_entity_poly.type
_entity_poly.pdbx_seq_one_letter_code
_entity_poly.pdbx_strand_id
1 'polypeptide(L)'
;DQPYQFDFYDGGGLDIAFLGLAQADAEGNVNVSRFGPRLAGAGGFINISQNARTVVFMGQFMAEGPHGAPVRKFVPQVEQRTFSGREALKRGQQVFYVTERCVFRLHPQGLALVEIAPGIDLQRDILDAMGFAPVIESPPATMDAAIFRDETMGLRARLLLLPLAERFHYDAAQRTMFINFEHLTVKNRIDVDAVRGAIERPLAPLGQKECAVVNNAHFVLAPDEA
;
A
#
# COMPACT_ATOMS: atom_id res chain seq x y z
N ASP A 1 1.20 -21.57 -21.13
CA ASP A 1 0.34 -21.05 -22.22
C ASP A 1 -0.80 -20.25 -21.58
N GLN A 2 -1.74 -19.70 -22.35
CA GLN A 2 -2.82 -18.88 -21.81
C GLN A 2 -3.76 -19.65 -20.86
N PRO A 3 -4.20 -20.90 -21.13
CA PRO A 3 -5.05 -21.65 -20.21
C PRO A 3 -4.41 -21.89 -18.83
N TYR A 4 -3.14 -22.34 -18.76
CA TYR A 4 -2.48 -22.57 -17.48
C TYR A 4 -2.32 -21.29 -16.64
N GLN A 5 -2.22 -20.13 -17.30
CA GLN A 5 -2.14 -18.85 -16.61
C GLN A 5 -3.48 -18.47 -15.96
N PHE A 6 -4.61 -18.81 -16.61
CA PHE A 6 -5.94 -18.66 -16.01
C PHE A 6 -6.16 -19.65 -14.86
N ASP A 7 -5.70 -20.90 -14.98
CA ASP A 7 -5.77 -21.87 -13.88
C ASP A 7 -5.02 -21.35 -12.64
N PHE A 8 -3.86 -20.71 -12.83
CA PHE A 8 -3.11 -20.09 -11.74
C PHE A 8 -3.84 -18.90 -11.10
N TYR A 9 -4.46 -18.03 -11.91
CA TYR A 9 -5.27 -16.92 -11.41
C TYR A 9 -6.48 -17.41 -10.64
N ASP A 10 -7.23 -18.36 -11.22
CA ASP A 10 -8.44 -18.91 -10.64
C ASP A 10 -8.16 -19.75 -9.39
N GLY A 11 -6.99 -20.37 -9.31
CA GLY A 11 -6.48 -21.06 -8.14
C GLY A 11 -6.00 -20.14 -7.00
N GLY A 12 -6.07 -18.81 -7.14
CA GLY A 12 -5.65 -17.86 -6.12
C GLY A 12 -4.13 -17.73 -5.97
N GLY A 13 -3.38 -18.00 -7.03
CA GLY A 13 -1.92 -17.91 -7.03
C GLY A 13 -1.36 -16.49 -6.96
N LEU A 14 -2.22 -15.46 -7.05
CA LEU A 14 -1.81 -14.06 -7.02
C LEU A 14 -1.84 -13.50 -5.59
N ASP A 15 -0.68 -13.08 -5.08
CA ASP A 15 -0.62 -12.35 -3.81
C ASP A 15 -1.21 -10.93 -3.94
N ILE A 16 -0.92 -10.24 -5.04
CA ILE A 16 -1.40 -8.89 -5.30
C ILE A 16 -1.67 -8.66 -6.79
N ALA A 17 -2.73 -7.90 -7.09
CA ALA A 17 -3.06 -7.45 -8.44
C ALA A 17 -3.26 -5.93 -8.49
N PHE A 18 -2.74 -5.30 -9.54
CA PHE A 18 -2.89 -3.86 -9.80
C PHE A 18 -3.69 -3.67 -11.08
N LEU A 19 -4.87 -3.06 -10.97
CA LEU A 19 -5.86 -3.02 -12.05
C LEU A 19 -6.42 -1.61 -12.25
N GLY A 20 -6.87 -1.30 -13.46
CA GLY A 20 -7.51 -0.02 -13.75
C GLY A 20 -8.88 0.14 -13.08
N LEU A 21 -9.25 1.38 -12.80
CA LEU A 21 -10.56 1.78 -12.27
C LEU A 21 -11.27 2.71 -13.23
N ALA A 22 -12.52 2.39 -13.62
CA ALA A 22 -13.35 3.30 -14.41
C ALA A 22 -14.54 3.88 -13.62
N GLN A 23 -15.32 3.04 -12.93
CA GLN A 23 -16.25 3.50 -11.89
C GLN A 23 -16.08 2.68 -10.61
N ALA A 24 -16.25 3.31 -9.44
CA ALA A 24 -16.43 2.67 -8.15
C ALA A 24 -17.71 3.21 -7.48
N ASP A 25 -18.38 2.37 -6.68
CA ASP A 25 -19.55 2.79 -5.90
C ASP A 25 -19.38 2.69 -4.39
N ALA A 26 -20.42 3.12 -3.66
CA ALA A 26 -20.42 3.19 -2.20
C ALA A 26 -20.20 1.83 -1.52
N GLU A 27 -20.56 0.72 -2.18
CA GLU A 27 -20.35 -0.65 -1.68
C GLU A 27 -18.97 -1.22 -2.07
N GLY A 28 -18.15 -0.43 -2.77
CA GLY A 28 -16.85 -0.85 -3.31
C GLY A 28 -16.95 -1.74 -4.54
N ASN A 29 -18.07 -1.76 -5.26
CA ASN A 29 -18.12 -2.42 -6.56
C ASN A 29 -17.29 -1.63 -7.57
N VAL A 30 -16.71 -2.31 -8.56
CA VAL A 30 -15.99 -1.68 -9.69
C VAL A 30 -16.66 -2.05 -11.00
N ASN A 31 -16.65 -1.10 -11.94
CA ASN A 31 -16.97 -1.30 -13.34
C ASN A 31 -15.76 -1.00 -14.21
N VAL A 32 -15.45 -1.90 -15.14
CA VAL A 32 -14.52 -1.66 -16.25
C VAL A 32 -15.08 -2.03 -17.63
N SER A 33 -16.27 -2.63 -17.70
CA SER A 33 -16.74 -3.34 -18.89
C SER A 33 -17.77 -2.60 -19.73
N ARG A 34 -18.55 -1.67 -19.16
CA ARG A 34 -19.60 -0.96 -19.88
C ARG A 34 -19.72 0.49 -19.42
N PHE A 35 -19.77 1.41 -20.38
CA PHE A 35 -19.92 2.84 -20.13
C PHE A 35 -20.96 3.40 -21.09
N GLY A 36 -22.17 3.69 -20.58
CA GLY A 36 -23.30 4.08 -21.40
C GLY A 36 -23.55 3.06 -22.53
N PRO A 37 -23.52 3.45 -23.81
CA PRO A 37 -23.74 2.52 -24.93
C PRO A 37 -22.50 1.66 -25.27
N ARG A 38 -21.31 1.97 -24.74
CA ARG A 38 -20.06 1.30 -25.12
C ARG A 38 -19.79 0.08 -24.24
N LEU A 39 -19.62 -1.08 -24.86
CA LEU A 39 -19.17 -2.31 -24.21
C LEU A 39 -17.67 -2.50 -24.47
N ALA A 40 -16.84 -2.28 -23.45
CA ALA A 40 -15.40 -2.57 -23.50
C ALA A 40 -15.10 -4.06 -23.26
N GLY A 41 -15.97 -4.74 -22.50
CA GLY A 41 -15.76 -6.11 -22.04
C GLY A 41 -14.88 -6.17 -20.77
N ALA A 42 -14.96 -7.27 -20.03
CA ALA A 42 -14.21 -7.45 -18.79
C ALA A 42 -12.85 -8.15 -19.00
N GLY A 43 -12.65 -8.86 -20.12
CA GLY A 43 -11.45 -9.68 -20.32
C GLY A 43 -11.17 -10.60 -19.12
N GLY A 44 -9.90 -10.74 -18.75
CA GLY A 44 -9.48 -11.48 -17.54
C GLY A 44 -9.64 -10.72 -16.23
N PHE A 45 -10.23 -9.51 -16.23
CA PHE A 45 -10.35 -8.67 -15.03
C PHE A 45 -11.04 -9.40 -13.87
N ILE A 46 -12.09 -10.17 -14.17
CA ILE A 46 -12.85 -10.90 -13.17
C ILE A 46 -11.98 -12.01 -12.54
N ASN A 47 -11.35 -12.84 -13.35
CA ASN A 47 -10.46 -13.93 -12.90
C ASN A 47 -9.32 -13.41 -12.01
N ILE A 48 -8.72 -12.27 -12.39
CA ILE A 48 -7.61 -11.67 -11.64
C ILE A 48 -8.11 -11.00 -10.35
N SER A 49 -9.08 -10.09 -10.46
CA SER A 49 -9.53 -9.28 -9.32
C SER A 49 -10.24 -10.10 -8.26
N GLN A 50 -10.94 -11.17 -8.60
CA GLN A 50 -11.66 -11.95 -7.60
C GLN A 50 -10.79 -12.90 -6.80
N ASN A 51 -9.64 -13.31 -7.33
CA ASN A 51 -8.83 -14.38 -6.75
C ASN A 51 -7.49 -13.93 -6.18
N ALA A 52 -7.02 -12.72 -6.52
CA ALA A 52 -5.83 -12.17 -5.87
C ALA A 52 -6.07 -11.93 -4.37
N ARG A 53 -5.09 -12.20 -3.50
CA ARG A 53 -5.26 -11.96 -2.05
C ARG A 53 -5.45 -10.48 -1.72
N THR A 54 -4.71 -9.62 -2.43
CA THR A 54 -4.84 -8.16 -2.39
C THR A 54 -5.12 -7.60 -3.78
N VAL A 55 -6.02 -6.63 -3.89
CA VAL A 55 -6.31 -5.92 -5.14
C VAL A 55 -6.16 -4.42 -4.94
N VAL A 56 -5.43 -3.79 -5.85
CA VAL A 56 -5.23 -2.34 -5.88
C VAL A 56 -5.80 -1.82 -7.19
N PHE A 57 -6.95 -1.16 -7.10
CA PHE A 57 -7.55 -0.43 -8.21
C PHE A 57 -6.88 0.94 -8.32
N MET A 58 -6.44 1.30 -9.52
CA MET A 58 -5.68 2.53 -9.77
C MET A 58 -6.30 3.34 -10.90
N GLY A 59 -6.29 4.65 -10.75
CA GLY A 59 -6.63 5.58 -11.82
C GLY A 59 -6.86 6.98 -11.29
N GLN A 60 -7.09 7.93 -12.20
CA GLN A 60 -7.45 9.28 -11.79
C GLN A 60 -8.76 9.28 -10.98
N PHE A 61 -8.89 10.24 -10.07
CA PHE A 61 -10.08 10.42 -9.22
C PHE A 61 -11.31 10.82 -10.05
N MET A 62 -11.09 11.68 -11.05
CA MET A 62 -12.07 12.08 -12.04
C MET A 62 -11.68 11.54 -13.42
N ALA A 63 -12.67 11.36 -14.30
CA ALA A 63 -12.43 11.13 -15.72
C ALA A 63 -12.66 12.43 -16.51
N GLU A 64 -12.05 12.51 -17.69
CA GLU A 64 -12.39 13.51 -18.69
C GLU A 64 -13.50 12.97 -19.60
N GLY A 65 -14.64 13.66 -19.59
CA GLY A 65 -15.77 13.40 -20.46
C GLY A 65 -15.67 14.11 -21.81
N PRO A 66 -16.75 14.07 -22.62
CA PRO A 66 -16.82 14.80 -23.87
C PRO A 66 -16.44 16.28 -23.68
N HIS A 67 -15.57 16.79 -24.56
CA HIS A 67 -15.09 18.18 -24.52
C HIS A 67 -14.32 18.56 -23.24
N GLY A 68 -13.75 17.59 -22.52
CA GLY A 68 -12.95 17.83 -21.31
C GLY A 68 -13.78 18.08 -20.04
N ALA A 69 -15.09 17.86 -20.09
CA ALA A 69 -15.95 18.04 -18.92
C ALA A 69 -15.59 17.00 -17.83
N PRO A 70 -15.43 17.39 -16.56
CA PRO A 70 -15.09 16.45 -15.50
C PRO A 70 -16.24 15.49 -15.23
N VAL A 71 -15.93 14.19 -15.16
CA VAL A 71 -16.88 13.12 -14.86
C VAL A 71 -16.46 12.39 -13.59
N ARG A 72 -17.41 12.23 -12.66
CA ARG A 72 -17.18 11.50 -11.40
C ARG A 72 -16.98 10.02 -11.67
N LYS A 73 -15.94 9.43 -11.09
CA LYS A 73 -15.70 7.99 -11.14
C LYS A 73 -16.19 7.27 -9.88
N PHE A 74 -16.29 7.99 -8.76
CA PHE A 74 -16.93 7.51 -7.54
C PHE A 74 -18.40 7.89 -7.57
N VAL A 75 -19.26 6.96 -8.00
CA VAL A 75 -20.68 7.17 -8.29
C VAL A 75 -21.56 6.47 -7.25
N PRO A 76 -22.84 6.85 -7.06
CA PRO A 76 -23.70 6.18 -6.07
C PRO A 76 -23.84 4.67 -6.32
N GLN A 77 -23.89 4.28 -7.60
CA GLN A 77 -24.00 2.90 -8.04
C GLN A 77 -23.31 2.75 -9.40
N VAL A 78 -22.51 1.70 -9.56
CA VAL A 78 -21.87 1.41 -10.85
C VAL A 78 -22.89 0.94 -11.89
N GLU A 79 -22.66 1.29 -13.17
CA GLU A 79 -23.55 0.85 -14.26
C GLU A 79 -23.51 -0.67 -14.49
N GLN A 80 -22.35 -1.28 -14.28
CA GLN A 80 -22.17 -2.73 -14.36
C GLN A 80 -21.14 -3.17 -13.32
N ARG A 81 -21.43 -4.26 -12.62
CA ARG A 81 -20.49 -4.83 -11.64
C ARG A 81 -19.54 -5.80 -12.34
N THR A 82 -18.27 -5.43 -12.45
CA THR A 82 -17.16 -6.33 -12.85
C THR A 82 -16.37 -6.84 -11.65
N PHE A 83 -16.50 -6.18 -10.51
CA PHE A 83 -16.00 -6.61 -9.21
C PHE A 83 -17.05 -6.30 -8.15
N SER A 84 -17.15 -7.15 -7.12
CA SER A 84 -18.07 -6.96 -6.01
C SER A 84 -17.33 -6.79 -4.69
N GLY A 85 -17.42 -5.59 -4.10
CA GLY A 85 -16.84 -5.31 -2.79
C GLY A 85 -17.43 -6.21 -1.69
N ARG A 86 -18.74 -6.46 -1.74
CA ARG A 86 -19.41 -7.37 -0.80
C ARG A 86 -18.82 -8.79 -0.81
N GLU A 87 -18.57 -9.35 -2.00
CA GLU A 87 -17.99 -10.69 -2.10
C GLU A 87 -16.51 -10.71 -1.71
N ALA A 88 -15.76 -9.63 -1.98
CA ALA A 88 -14.39 -9.46 -1.51
C ALA A 88 -14.29 -9.44 0.02
N LEU A 89 -15.20 -8.70 0.70
CA LEU A 89 -15.29 -8.68 2.16
C LEU A 89 -15.55 -10.07 2.74
N LYS A 90 -16.48 -10.84 2.16
CA LYS A 90 -16.78 -12.21 2.60
C LYS A 90 -15.56 -13.14 2.49
N ARG A 91 -14.69 -12.90 1.52
CA ARG A 91 -13.45 -13.67 1.31
C ARG A 91 -12.28 -13.17 2.18
N GLY A 92 -12.45 -12.08 2.93
CA GLY A 92 -11.36 -11.44 3.67
C GLY A 92 -10.29 -10.82 2.77
N GLN A 93 -10.65 -10.51 1.51
CA GLN A 93 -9.73 -9.94 0.52
C GLN A 93 -9.40 -8.49 0.88
N GLN A 94 -8.13 -8.09 0.73
CA GLN A 94 -7.71 -6.70 0.91
C GLN A 94 -7.90 -5.93 -0.39
N VAL A 95 -8.59 -4.79 -0.34
CA VAL A 95 -8.94 -4.02 -1.54
C VAL A 95 -8.67 -2.54 -1.32
N PHE A 96 -7.92 -1.94 -2.24
CA PHE A 96 -7.55 -0.53 -2.23
C PHE A 96 -7.96 0.16 -3.53
N TYR A 97 -8.26 1.46 -3.45
CA TYR A 97 -8.57 2.33 -4.58
C TYR A 97 -7.64 3.54 -4.49
N VAL A 98 -6.61 3.57 -5.32
CA VAL A 98 -5.53 4.55 -5.30
C VAL A 98 -5.73 5.53 -6.45
N THR A 99 -5.72 6.81 -6.12
CA THR A 99 -5.84 7.92 -7.07
C THR A 99 -4.68 8.90 -6.89
N GLU A 100 -4.64 9.93 -7.73
CA GLU A 100 -3.68 11.03 -7.58
C GLU A 100 -3.96 11.92 -6.36
N ARG A 101 -5.16 11.84 -5.75
CA ARG A 101 -5.59 12.73 -4.65
C ARG A 101 -5.76 12.03 -3.32
N CYS A 102 -6.08 10.75 -3.33
CA CYS A 102 -6.40 10.00 -2.13
C CYS A 102 -6.36 8.49 -2.34
N VAL A 103 -6.35 7.77 -1.22
CA VAL A 103 -6.45 6.32 -1.14
C VAL A 103 -7.70 5.94 -0.35
N PHE A 104 -8.50 5.05 -0.92
CA PHE A 104 -9.57 4.37 -0.19
C PHE A 104 -9.22 2.91 0.07
N ARG A 105 -9.77 2.36 1.15
CA ARG A 105 -9.77 0.93 1.46
C ARG A 105 -11.21 0.43 1.54
N LEU A 106 -11.44 -0.80 1.09
CA LEU A 106 -12.73 -1.46 1.31
C LEU A 106 -12.96 -1.73 2.80
N HIS A 107 -14.12 -1.31 3.28
CA HIS A 107 -14.56 -1.38 4.66
C HIS A 107 -15.96 -2.05 4.72
N PRO A 108 -16.33 -2.73 5.82
CA PRO A 108 -17.68 -3.32 5.95
C PRO A 108 -18.85 -2.35 5.73
N GLN A 109 -18.63 -1.04 5.89
CA GLN A 109 -19.64 0.00 5.68
C GLN A 109 -19.52 0.72 4.32
N GLY A 110 -18.58 0.33 3.45
CA GLY A 110 -18.35 0.95 2.15
C GLY A 110 -16.88 1.28 1.89
N LEU A 111 -16.60 2.37 1.19
CA LEU A 111 -15.22 2.83 0.99
C LEU A 111 -14.78 3.73 2.14
N ALA A 112 -13.70 3.35 2.84
CA ALA A 112 -13.06 4.18 3.85
C ALA A 112 -11.94 5.02 3.24
N LEU A 113 -11.96 6.33 3.47
CA LEU A 113 -10.88 7.24 3.06
C LEU A 113 -9.72 7.11 4.06
N VAL A 114 -8.58 6.62 3.59
CA VAL A 114 -7.43 6.30 4.47
C VAL A 114 -6.26 7.26 4.29
N GLU A 115 -6.05 7.79 3.09
CA GLU A 115 -4.99 8.77 2.83
C GLU A 115 -5.44 9.89 1.90
N ILE A 116 -4.86 11.09 2.06
CA ILE A 116 -5.04 12.26 1.20
C ILE A 116 -3.67 12.78 0.76
N ALA A 117 -3.55 13.17 -0.51
CA ALA A 117 -2.34 13.74 -1.08
C ALA A 117 -2.00 15.10 -0.43
N PRO A 118 -0.72 15.45 -0.27
CA PRO A 118 -0.32 16.75 0.25
C PRO A 118 -0.96 17.91 -0.52
N GLY A 119 -1.56 18.86 0.20
CA GLY A 119 -2.17 20.06 -0.38
C GLY A 119 -3.61 19.88 -0.92
N ILE A 120 -4.19 18.68 -0.85
CA ILE A 120 -5.58 18.43 -1.21
C ILE A 120 -6.52 18.79 -0.06
N ASP A 121 -7.59 19.53 -0.35
CA ASP A 121 -8.66 19.86 0.60
C ASP A 121 -9.71 18.74 0.64
N LEU A 122 -9.96 18.19 1.83
CA LEU A 122 -10.89 17.07 2.02
C LEU A 122 -12.29 17.39 1.46
N GLN A 123 -12.84 18.56 1.75
CA GLN A 123 -14.21 18.87 1.36
C GLN A 123 -14.30 19.15 -0.14
N ARG A 124 -13.55 20.14 -0.61
CA ARG A 124 -13.63 20.66 -1.98
C ARG A 124 -13.13 19.65 -3.01
N ASP A 125 -12.00 19.01 -2.74
CA ASP A 125 -11.28 18.25 -3.77
C ASP A 125 -11.62 16.75 -3.77
N ILE A 126 -12.25 16.26 -2.69
CA ILE A 126 -12.67 14.85 -2.53
C ILE A 126 -14.19 14.76 -2.34
N LEU A 127 -14.75 15.23 -1.21
CA LEU A 127 -16.14 14.95 -0.85
C LEU A 127 -17.15 15.54 -1.85
N ASP A 128 -16.96 16.80 -2.27
CA ASP A 128 -17.83 17.48 -3.25
C ASP A 128 -17.70 16.88 -4.67
N ALA A 129 -16.62 16.15 -4.93
CA ALA A 129 -16.33 15.48 -6.19
C ALA A 129 -16.84 14.02 -6.23
N MET A 130 -17.44 13.50 -5.15
CA MET A 130 -18.00 12.15 -5.09
C MET A 130 -19.52 12.12 -5.28
N GLY A 131 -20.04 10.97 -5.69
CA GLY A 131 -21.47 10.67 -5.71
C GLY A 131 -22.02 10.15 -4.37
N PHE A 132 -21.16 9.90 -3.39
CA PHE A 132 -21.50 9.37 -2.07
C PHE A 132 -20.46 9.83 -1.03
N ALA A 133 -20.82 9.77 0.25
CA ALA A 133 -19.88 10.05 1.34
C ALA A 133 -19.08 8.77 1.69
N PRO A 134 -17.74 8.81 1.70
CA PRO A 134 -16.92 7.70 2.18
C PRO A 134 -17.01 7.59 3.70
N VAL A 135 -16.59 6.44 4.22
CA VAL A 135 -16.37 6.22 5.65
C VAL A 135 -15.12 6.99 6.07
N ILE A 136 -15.22 7.78 7.14
CA ILE A 136 -14.09 8.49 7.76
C ILE A 136 -14.11 8.17 9.26
N GLU A 137 -13.36 7.15 9.66
CA GLU A 137 -13.28 6.72 11.07
C GLU A 137 -12.33 7.61 11.89
N SER A 138 -11.33 8.18 11.21
CA SER A 138 -10.34 9.10 11.77
C SER A 138 -9.86 10.04 10.67
N PRO A 139 -9.21 11.17 11.00
CA PRO A 139 -8.59 12.03 10.00
C PRO A 139 -7.65 11.21 9.10
N PRO A 140 -7.82 11.24 7.76
CA PRO A 140 -7.01 10.45 6.86
C PRO A 140 -5.54 10.88 6.94
N ALA A 141 -4.63 9.92 6.83
CA ALA A 141 -3.22 10.20 6.84
C ALA A 141 -2.81 11.00 5.60
N THR A 142 -1.73 11.77 5.70
CA THR A 142 -1.14 12.38 4.50
C THR A 142 -0.36 11.32 3.74
N MET A 143 -0.62 11.18 2.44
CA MET A 143 0.16 10.32 1.55
C MET A 143 1.64 10.74 1.59
N ASP A 144 2.56 9.80 1.37
CA ASP A 144 4.00 10.08 1.40
C ASP A 144 4.36 11.18 0.38
N ALA A 145 4.84 12.31 0.90
CA ALA A 145 5.15 13.47 0.10
C ALA A 145 6.24 13.20 -0.97
N ALA A 146 7.06 12.16 -0.83
CA ALA A 146 8.04 11.80 -1.84
C ALA A 146 7.40 11.24 -3.13
N ILE A 147 6.13 10.81 -3.09
CA ILE A 147 5.37 10.40 -4.29
C ILE A 147 5.10 11.61 -5.21
N PHE A 148 5.09 12.82 -4.65
CA PHE A 148 4.65 14.06 -5.31
C PHE A 148 5.80 15.00 -5.67
N ARG A 149 7.03 14.52 -5.64
CA ARG A 149 8.22 15.31 -6.00
C ARG A 149 8.97 14.62 -7.14
N ASP A 150 9.71 15.41 -7.90
CA ASP A 150 10.52 14.93 -9.02
C ASP A 150 11.86 14.28 -8.57
N GLU A 151 12.09 14.10 -7.27
CA GLU A 151 13.28 13.42 -6.77
C GLU A 151 13.12 11.90 -6.70
N THR A 152 14.25 11.17 -6.71
CA THR A 152 14.24 9.72 -6.52
C THR A 152 13.73 9.36 -5.11
N MET A 153 12.68 8.54 -5.03
CA MET A 153 12.12 8.09 -3.74
C MET A 153 13.05 7.18 -2.93
N GLY A 154 14.11 6.62 -3.53
CA GLY A 154 15.00 5.68 -2.84
C GLY A 154 14.30 4.38 -2.40
N LEU A 155 13.36 3.87 -3.22
CA LEU A 155 12.53 2.70 -2.88
C LEU A 155 13.33 1.48 -2.44
N ARG A 156 14.51 1.23 -3.02
CA ARG A 156 15.39 0.13 -2.58
C ARG A 156 15.75 0.25 -1.10
N ALA A 157 16.12 1.45 -0.65
CA ALA A 157 16.41 1.72 0.74
C ALA A 157 15.13 1.56 1.58
N ARG A 158 14.01 2.12 1.14
CA ARG A 158 12.73 2.06 1.88
C ARG A 158 12.15 0.65 2.02
N LEU A 159 12.32 -0.21 1.01
CA LEU A 159 11.73 -1.55 0.95
C LEU A 159 12.67 -2.63 1.49
N LEU A 160 13.99 -2.44 1.40
CA LEU A 160 14.97 -3.42 1.87
C LEU A 160 15.61 -3.05 3.21
N LEU A 161 15.55 -1.78 3.63
CA LEU A 161 16.02 -1.40 4.95
C LEU A 161 14.87 -1.57 5.94
N LEU A 162 14.90 -2.69 6.67
CA LEU A 162 14.25 -2.75 7.97
C LEU A 162 14.64 -1.48 8.75
N PRO A 163 13.69 -0.71 9.32
CA PRO A 163 13.99 0.44 10.15
C PRO A 163 15.02 0.06 11.21
N LEU A 164 16.01 0.91 11.44
CA LEU A 164 17.14 0.56 12.32
C LEU A 164 16.65 0.09 13.70
N ALA A 165 15.58 0.68 14.25
CA ALA A 165 14.99 0.26 15.53
C ALA A 165 14.42 -1.17 15.51
N GLU A 166 13.86 -1.62 14.39
CA GLU A 166 13.27 -2.96 14.26
C GLU A 166 14.34 -4.05 14.06
N ARG A 167 15.58 -3.65 13.82
CA ARG A 167 16.72 -4.56 13.68
C ARG A 167 17.24 -5.06 15.03
N PHE A 168 16.82 -4.46 16.14
CA PHE A 168 17.33 -4.76 17.47
C PHE A 168 16.20 -5.20 18.38
N HIS A 169 16.34 -6.39 18.95
CA HIS A 169 15.38 -6.94 19.89
C HIS A 169 16.11 -7.58 21.07
N TYR A 170 15.75 -7.21 22.29
CA TYR A 170 16.28 -7.85 23.49
C TYR A 170 15.23 -8.77 24.11
N ASP A 171 15.56 -10.06 24.22
CA ASP A 171 14.79 -11.04 24.96
C ASP A 171 15.34 -11.13 26.40
N ALA A 172 14.59 -10.58 27.35
CA ALA A 172 14.96 -10.55 28.75
C ALA A 172 14.91 -11.94 29.42
N ALA A 173 14.07 -12.86 28.95
CA ALA A 173 13.97 -14.21 29.50
C ALA A 173 15.20 -15.04 29.12
N GLN A 174 15.70 -14.87 27.90
CA GLN A 174 16.89 -15.55 27.39
C GLN A 174 18.19 -14.76 27.57
N ARG A 175 18.11 -13.53 28.10
CA ARG A 175 19.24 -12.61 28.25
C ARG A 175 20.05 -12.45 26.97
N THR A 176 19.34 -12.34 25.85
CA THR A 176 19.92 -12.37 24.51
C THR A 176 19.43 -11.21 23.67
N MET A 177 20.39 -10.49 23.09
CA MET A 177 20.17 -9.43 22.11
C MET A 177 20.21 -10.00 20.70
N PHE A 178 19.12 -9.88 19.96
CA PHE A 178 19.02 -10.22 18.56
C PHE A 178 19.27 -8.96 17.72
N ILE A 179 20.21 -9.07 16.78
CA ILE A 179 20.65 -7.98 15.91
C ILE A 179 20.52 -8.44 14.47
N ASN A 180 19.70 -7.76 13.68
CA ASN A 180 19.50 -8.06 12.25
C ASN A 180 20.16 -6.99 11.36
N PHE A 181 21.39 -7.22 10.93
CA PHE A 181 22.11 -6.40 9.95
C PHE A 181 21.89 -6.84 8.51
N GLU A 182 20.91 -7.71 8.25
CA GLU A 182 20.63 -8.17 6.89
C GLU A 182 20.37 -6.99 5.93
N HIS A 183 21.15 -6.93 4.86
CA HIS A 183 21.14 -5.85 3.87
C HIS A 183 21.37 -4.42 4.40
N LEU A 184 21.82 -4.27 5.66
CA LEU A 184 22.18 -2.96 6.21
C LEU A 184 23.50 -2.48 5.59
N THR A 185 23.53 -1.24 5.14
CA THR A 185 24.76 -0.57 4.69
C THR A 185 25.05 0.60 5.63
N VAL A 186 26.21 0.59 6.28
CA VAL A 186 26.70 1.68 7.13
C VAL A 186 27.76 2.43 6.33
N LYS A 187 27.49 3.71 6.02
CA LYS A 187 28.28 4.50 5.07
C LYS A 187 29.09 5.61 5.70
N ASN A 188 28.69 6.09 6.87
CA ASN A 188 29.29 7.24 7.54
C ASN A 188 29.15 7.14 9.06
N ARG A 189 29.80 8.06 9.77
CA ARG A 189 29.83 8.09 11.22
C ARG A 189 28.47 8.27 11.87
N ILE A 190 27.57 8.97 11.19
CA ILE A 190 26.19 9.16 11.65
C ILE A 190 25.46 7.80 11.68
N ASP A 191 25.66 6.96 10.66
CA ASP A 191 25.10 5.60 10.63
C ASP A 191 25.71 4.73 11.75
N VAL A 192 27.01 4.85 11.99
CA VAL A 192 27.71 4.12 13.08
C VAL A 192 27.14 4.53 14.45
N ASP A 193 26.99 5.83 14.69
CA ASP A 193 26.46 6.35 15.96
C ASP A 193 24.98 5.98 16.14
N ALA A 194 24.21 5.94 15.06
CA ALA A 194 22.82 5.48 15.09
C ALA A 194 22.72 3.97 15.45
N VAL A 195 23.55 3.12 14.84
CA VAL A 195 23.62 1.68 15.16
C VAL A 195 24.05 1.49 16.62
N ARG A 196 25.09 2.21 17.05
CA ARG A 196 25.56 2.20 18.44
C ARG A 196 24.45 2.57 19.42
N GLY A 197 23.79 3.71 19.20
CA GLY A 197 22.72 4.17 20.07
C GLY A 197 21.53 3.21 20.13
N ALA A 198 21.23 2.51 19.03
CA ALA A 198 20.15 1.52 18.99
C ALA A 198 20.50 0.23 19.77
N ILE A 199 21.78 -0.17 19.81
CA ILE A 199 22.27 -1.29 20.63
C ILE A 199 22.36 -0.90 22.11
N GLU A 200 22.89 0.28 22.40
CA GLU A 200 23.15 0.73 23.77
C GLU A 200 21.85 1.02 24.53
N ARG A 201 20.82 1.57 23.87
CA ARG A 201 19.56 1.95 24.52
C ARG A 201 18.90 0.81 25.34
N PRO A 202 18.71 -0.41 24.81
CA PRO A 202 18.14 -1.52 25.58
C PRO A 202 19.13 -2.14 26.58
N LEU A 203 20.43 -2.02 26.36
CA LEU A 203 21.45 -2.72 27.17
C LEU A 203 22.01 -1.86 28.32
N ALA A 204 22.06 -0.54 28.17
CA ALA A 204 22.63 0.39 29.15
C ALA A 204 22.01 0.25 30.57
N PRO A 205 20.68 0.03 30.73
CA PRO A 205 20.08 -0.15 32.05
C PRO A 205 20.45 -1.46 32.75
N LEU A 206 20.95 -2.46 32.03
CA LEU A 206 21.19 -3.81 32.57
C LEU A 206 22.49 -3.92 33.36
N GLY A 207 23.48 -3.05 33.08
CA GLY A 207 24.72 -2.93 33.86
C GLY A 207 25.62 -4.18 33.88
N GLN A 208 25.34 -5.17 33.03
CA GLN A 208 26.02 -6.47 33.01
C GLN A 208 26.21 -6.96 31.56
N LYS A 209 27.04 -8.00 31.38
CA LYS A 209 27.26 -8.60 30.05
C LYS A 209 26.04 -9.44 29.65
N GLU A 210 25.58 -9.29 28.42
CA GLU A 210 24.48 -10.06 27.83
C GLU A 210 24.95 -10.82 26.58
N CYS A 211 24.24 -11.88 26.20
CA CYS A 211 24.52 -12.65 24.98
C CYS A 211 23.99 -11.90 23.75
N ALA A 212 24.62 -12.08 22.58
CA ALA A 212 24.15 -11.50 21.32
C ALA A 212 24.15 -12.52 20.18
N VAL A 213 23.08 -12.51 19.40
CA VAL A 213 22.95 -13.24 18.14
C VAL A 213 22.83 -12.20 17.02
N VAL A 214 23.75 -12.27 16.05
CA VAL A 214 23.85 -11.25 14.99
C VAL A 214 23.69 -11.90 13.62
N ASN A 215 22.69 -11.46 12.86
CA ASN A 215 22.55 -11.78 11.44
C ASN A 215 23.28 -10.71 10.61
N ASN A 216 24.37 -11.09 9.94
CA ASN A 216 25.20 -10.21 9.12
C ASN A 216 25.06 -10.45 7.60
N ALA A 217 24.00 -11.14 7.17
CA ALA A 217 23.80 -11.47 5.76
C ALA A 217 23.79 -10.21 4.88
N HIS A 218 24.72 -10.13 3.91
CA HIS A 218 24.83 -8.97 3.02
C HIS A 218 24.99 -7.61 3.74
N PHE A 219 25.56 -7.60 4.94
CA PHE A 219 25.96 -6.38 5.64
C PHE A 219 27.17 -5.75 4.95
N VAL A 220 27.18 -4.42 4.81
CA VAL A 220 28.28 -3.67 4.21
C VAL A 220 28.67 -2.51 5.13
N LEU A 221 29.95 -2.46 5.50
CA LEU A 221 30.60 -1.33 6.18
C LEU A 221 31.55 -0.67 5.18
N ALA A 222 31.38 0.63 4.92
CA ALA A 222 32.27 1.36 4.00
C ALA A 222 33.71 1.47 4.58
N PRO A 223 34.75 1.40 3.72
CA PRO A 223 36.15 1.20 4.15
C PRO A 223 36.81 2.35 4.94
N ASP A 224 36.20 3.54 5.03
CA ASP A 224 36.80 4.68 5.73
C ASP A 224 36.49 4.72 7.24
N GLU A 225 35.80 3.72 7.80
CA GLU A 225 35.35 3.73 9.21
C GLU A 225 35.57 2.43 10.01
N ALA A 226 36.53 1.59 9.60
CA ALA A 226 36.98 0.43 10.38
C ALA A 226 38.01 0.81 11.46
#